data_AF-A0A944II47-F1
#
_entry.id   AF-A0A944II47-F1
#
_cell.length_a   1.000
_cell.length_b   1.000
_cell.length_c   1.000
_cell.angle_alpha   90.00
_cell.angle_beta   90.00
_cell.angle_gamma   90.00
#
_symmetry.space_group_name_H-M   'P 1'
#
loop_
_entity.id
_entity.type
_entity.pdbx_description
1 polymer ?
#
loop_
_entity_poly.entity_id
_entity_poly.type
_entity_poly.pdbx_seq_one_letter_code
_entity_poly.pdbx_strand_id
1 'polypeptide(L)'
;MAVHEFTEWPKTKRLFRDIVVTEKLDGTNSAIHISAGISVDNPAVFDVMPLMPGEVYYDGRIWHVSAQSRRRIITPGKTTDNYGFAGWVHDNAADLVRILGEGLHFGEWWGRGIRRGYGLEEKRFSLFNTARWWAVDEEAGTSMNARAEQSDLVGQIDAVPVLYEGVFSEDAITSALRDLKTDGSYAAPGFMNPEGICVYHSQTRNVYKVTLDNNDAGKWEVEA
;
A
#
# COMPACT_ATOMS: atom_id res chain seq x y z
N MET A 1 48.66 8.21 7.53
CA MET A 1 48.02 7.13 8.32
C MET A 1 46.53 7.35 8.25
N ALA A 2 45.74 6.38 7.78
CA ALA A 2 44.29 6.47 7.91
C ALA A 2 43.96 6.33 9.40
N VAL A 3 43.38 7.38 9.99
CA VAL A 3 42.93 7.36 11.38
C VAL A 3 41.57 6.66 11.39
N HIS A 4 41.42 5.61 12.19
CA HIS A 4 40.11 4.97 12.40
C HIS A 4 39.18 5.97 13.10
N GLU A 5 38.01 6.20 12.52
CA GLU A 5 36.97 7.06 13.08
C GLU A 5 36.09 6.23 14.02
N PHE A 6 35.86 6.73 15.24
CA PHE A 6 35.03 6.04 16.22
C PHE A 6 33.61 5.82 15.67
N THR A 7 33.13 4.59 15.77
CA THR A 7 31.76 4.22 15.38
C THR A 7 31.06 3.61 16.58
N GLU A 8 29.95 4.20 17.02
CA GLU A 8 29.18 3.68 18.14
C GLU A 8 28.36 2.43 17.77
N TRP A 9 28.09 1.57 18.76
CA TRP A 9 27.16 0.46 18.61
C TRP A 9 25.71 0.97 18.64
N PRO A 10 24.82 0.56 17.70
CA PRO A 10 23.44 1.02 17.69
C PRO A 10 22.67 0.63 18.95
N LYS A 11 21.67 1.43 19.32
CA LYS A 11 20.77 1.13 20.45
C LYS A 11 20.01 -0.19 20.22
N THR A 12 20.11 -1.11 21.18
CA THR A 12 19.34 -2.36 21.22
C THR A 12 17.84 -2.08 21.37
N LYS A 13 17.03 -2.66 20.48
CA LYS A 13 15.56 -2.55 20.49
C LYS A 13 14.95 -3.69 21.31
N ARG A 14 13.77 -3.45 21.90
CA ARG A 14 13.02 -4.45 22.67
C ARG A 14 12.21 -5.29 21.68
N LEU A 15 12.22 -6.61 21.85
CA LEU A 15 11.46 -7.54 21.00
C LEU A 15 9.96 -7.55 21.32
N PHE A 16 9.60 -7.53 22.59
CA PHE A 16 8.20 -7.57 23.03
C PHE A 16 7.54 -6.18 22.95
N ARG A 17 7.37 -5.70 21.73
CA ARG A 17 6.61 -4.50 21.37
C ARG A 17 5.49 -4.87 20.43
N ASP A 18 4.55 -3.96 20.23
CA ASP A 18 3.41 -4.23 19.37
C ASP A 18 3.87 -4.50 17.94
N ILE A 19 3.28 -5.52 17.35
CA ILE A 19 3.39 -5.90 15.96
C ILE A 19 2.03 -5.82 15.28
N VAL A 20 2.07 -5.63 13.97
CA VAL A 20 0.90 -5.81 13.10
C VAL A 20 1.28 -6.89 12.09
N VAL A 21 0.54 -7.98 12.08
CA VAL A 21 0.67 -9.05 11.09
C VAL A 21 -0.42 -8.86 10.05
N THR A 22 -0.02 -8.74 8.79
CA THR A 22 -0.94 -8.60 7.66
C THR A 22 -0.75 -9.73 6.67
N GLU A 23 -1.77 -10.03 5.87
CA GLU A 23 -1.56 -10.86 4.68
C GLU A 23 -0.55 -10.17 3.76
N LYS A 24 0.39 -10.96 3.24
CA LYS A 24 1.31 -10.53 2.19
C LYS A 24 0.67 -10.81 0.83
N LEU A 25 0.42 -9.74 0.09
CA LEU A 25 -0.10 -9.83 -1.27
C LEU A 25 1.05 -9.92 -2.28
N ASP A 26 0.91 -10.84 -3.23
CA ASP A 26 1.87 -11.03 -4.32
C ASP A 26 1.44 -10.25 -5.55
N GLY A 27 1.82 -8.99 -5.59
CA GLY A 27 1.55 -8.08 -6.70
C GLY A 27 2.80 -7.30 -7.10
N THR A 28 2.66 -5.99 -7.19
CA THR A 28 3.78 -5.07 -7.42
C THR A 28 3.68 -3.87 -6.49
N ASN A 29 4.76 -3.63 -5.75
CA ASN A 29 4.85 -2.49 -4.84
C ASN A 29 4.64 -1.18 -5.61
N SER A 30 3.68 -0.41 -5.14
CA SER A 30 3.23 0.82 -5.77
C SER A 30 2.91 1.88 -4.71
N ALA A 31 2.91 3.15 -5.09
CA ALA A 31 2.45 4.21 -4.21
C ALA A 31 1.82 5.37 -4.99
N ILE A 32 0.94 6.10 -4.30
CA ILE A 32 0.27 7.29 -4.80
C ILE A 32 0.75 8.46 -3.96
N HIS A 33 1.33 9.47 -4.61
CA HIS A 33 1.70 10.73 -3.98
C HIS A 33 0.65 11.79 -4.33
N ILE A 34 0.09 12.41 -3.30
CA ILE A 34 -0.89 13.50 -3.39
C ILE A 34 -0.32 14.68 -2.62
N SER A 35 -0.23 15.85 -3.26
CA SER A 35 0.17 17.09 -2.60
C SER A 35 -0.74 18.24 -2.98
N ALA A 36 -1.05 19.08 -2.00
CA ALA A 36 -1.87 20.27 -2.23
C ALA A 36 -1.17 21.27 -3.16
N GLY A 37 -1.90 21.77 -4.14
CA GLY A 37 -1.52 22.90 -4.97
C GLY A 37 -2.27 24.17 -4.59
N ILE A 38 -2.67 24.93 -5.61
CA ILE A 38 -3.25 26.28 -5.46
C ILE A 38 -4.76 26.19 -5.25
N SER A 39 -5.31 27.04 -4.37
CA SER A 39 -6.76 27.18 -4.21
C SER A 39 -7.33 28.01 -5.36
N VAL A 40 -8.48 27.60 -5.89
CA VAL A 40 -9.10 28.17 -7.09
C VAL A 40 -10.53 28.57 -6.78
N ASP A 41 -10.79 29.88 -6.82
CA ASP A 41 -12.11 30.45 -6.51
C ASP A 41 -13.15 30.20 -7.62
N ASN A 42 -12.70 30.17 -8.88
CA ASN A 42 -13.57 29.95 -10.03
C ASN A 42 -12.95 28.91 -10.98
N PRO A 43 -13.50 27.68 -11.05
CA PRO A 43 -12.98 26.62 -11.92
C PRO A 43 -13.11 26.93 -13.42
N ALA A 44 -13.88 27.95 -13.83
CA ALA A 44 -13.92 28.40 -15.22
C ALA A 44 -12.55 28.90 -15.74
N VAL A 45 -11.58 29.16 -14.85
CA VAL A 45 -10.19 29.44 -15.26
C VAL A 45 -9.58 28.30 -16.09
N PHE A 46 -10.06 27.06 -15.91
CA PHE A 46 -9.54 25.90 -16.64
C PHE A 46 -9.96 25.86 -18.12
N ASP A 47 -10.97 26.64 -18.52
CA ASP A 47 -11.37 26.79 -19.93
C ASP A 47 -10.30 27.54 -20.76
N VAL A 48 -9.50 28.39 -20.08
CA VAL A 48 -8.43 29.18 -20.69
C VAL A 48 -7.04 28.69 -20.30
N MET A 49 -6.91 28.05 -19.13
CA MET A 49 -5.66 27.50 -18.60
C MET A 49 -5.90 26.06 -18.13
N PRO A 50 -5.87 25.07 -19.04
CA PRO A 50 -6.15 23.69 -18.69
C PRO A 50 -5.13 23.15 -17.67
N LEU A 51 -5.59 22.21 -16.84
CA LEU A 51 -4.76 21.52 -15.86
C LEU A 51 -3.60 20.80 -16.55
N MET A 52 -2.43 20.81 -15.89
CA MET A 52 -1.24 20.11 -16.37
C MET A 52 -1.36 18.60 -16.11
N PRO A 53 -0.59 17.75 -16.82
CA PRO A 53 -0.56 16.32 -16.54
C PRO A 53 -0.22 16.02 -15.07
N GLY A 54 -1.06 15.22 -14.42
CA GLY A 54 -0.92 14.91 -12.99
C GLY A 54 -1.57 15.94 -12.06
N GLU A 55 -2.24 16.97 -12.59
CA GLU A 55 -3.08 17.86 -11.81
C GLU A 55 -4.55 17.45 -11.87
N VAL A 56 -5.26 17.59 -10.75
CA VAL A 56 -6.71 17.41 -10.67
C VAL A 56 -7.31 18.53 -9.82
N TYR A 57 -8.42 19.11 -10.27
CA TYR A 57 -9.19 20.04 -9.46
C TYR A 57 -10.20 19.27 -8.61
N TYR A 58 -10.15 19.46 -7.30
CA TYR A 58 -11.07 18.86 -6.34
C TYR A 58 -11.27 19.82 -5.16
N ASP A 59 -12.55 20.07 -4.83
CA ASP A 59 -12.97 20.87 -3.68
C ASP A 59 -12.29 22.24 -3.55
N GLY A 60 -12.36 23.06 -4.61
CA GLY A 60 -11.81 24.41 -4.58
C GLY A 60 -10.28 24.48 -4.67
N ARG A 61 -9.59 23.38 -4.98
CA ARG A 61 -8.13 23.33 -5.02
C ARG A 61 -7.60 22.45 -6.15
N ILE A 62 -6.46 22.82 -6.71
CA ILE A 62 -5.65 21.98 -7.59
C ILE A 62 -4.80 21.06 -6.71
N TRP A 63 -4.78 19.77 -7.04
CA TRP A 63 -3.99 18.74 -6.40
C TRP A 63 -3.03 18.14 -7.40
N HIS A 64 -1.81 17.83 -6.98
CA HIS A 64 -0.87 17.06 -7.77
C HIS A 64 -0.94 15.59 -7.35
N VAL A 65 -1.22 14.70 -8.30
CA VAL A 65 -1.36 13.26 -8.11
C VAL A 65 -0.36 12.54 -9.02
N SER A 66 0.49 11.72 -8.42
CA SER A 66 1.47 10.91 -9.18
C SER A 66 1.55 9.48 -8.67
N ALA A 67 1.80 8.55 -9.59
CA ALA A 67 2.00 7.15 -9.30
C ALA A 67 3.49 6.81 -9.28
N GLN A 68 3.89 5.89 -8.41
CA GLN A 68 5.24 5.36 -8.39
C GLN A 68 5.26 3.84 -8.19
N SER A 69 6.31 3.23 -8.72
CA SER A 69 6.75 1.88 -8.35
C SER A 69 7.70 1.94 -7.15
N ARG A 70 8.20 0.79 -6.69
CA ARG A 70 9.27 0.72 -5.67
C ARG A 70 10.49 1.59 -5.96
N ARG A 71 10.84 1.83 -7.23
CA ARG A 71 12.14 2.39 -7.63
C ARG A 71 12.07 3.75 -8.29
N ARG A 72 10.89 4.19 -8.75
CA ARG A 72 10.74 5.39 -9.57
C ARG A 72 9.27 5.80 -9.71
N ILE A 73 9.06 7.09 -10.00
CA ILE A 73 7.81 7.62 -10.55
C ILE A 73 7.51 6.93 -11.88
N ILE A 74 6.23 6.69 -12.14
CA ILE A 74 5.72 6.07 -13.37
C ILE A 74 4.59 6.91 -13.94
N THR A 75 4.35 6.80 -15.24
CA THR A 75 3.33 7.59 -15.95
C THR A 75 2.46 6.65 -16.81
N PRO A 76 1.19 7.02 -17.06
CA PRO A 76 0.33 6.26 -17.96
C PRO A 76 1.00 6.00 -19.32
N GLY A 77 0.69 4.85 -19.92
CA GLY A 77 1.14 4.48 -21.26
C GLY A 77 2.16 3.34 -21.29
N LYS A 78 2.81 3.14 -22.44
CA LYS A 78 3.59 1.91 -22.70
C LYS A 78 4.99 1.88 -22.10
N THR A 79 5.53 3.03 -21.68
CA THR A 79 6.96 3.17 -21.38
C THR A 79 7.31 2.87 -19.93
N THR A 80 6.57 3.46 -18.99
CA THR A 80 6.94 3.42 -17.56
C THR A 80 5.83 2.87 -16.67
N ASP A 81 4.63 2.66 -17.19
CA ASP A 81 3.49 2.13 -16.43
C ASP A 81 3.80 0.75 -15.80
N ASN A 82 3.20 0.49 -14.64
CA ASN A 82 3.33 -0.71 -13.84
C ASN A 82 1.99 -1.48 -13.85
N TYR A 83 1.77 -2.29 -14.88
CA TYR A 83 0.56 -3.12 -15.04
C TYR A 83 -0.77 -2.34 -15.05
N GLY A 84 -0.78 -1.15 -15.60
CA GLY A 84 -1.92 -0.23 -15.64
C GLY A 84 -2.10 0.61 -14.39
N PHE A 85 -1.20 0.54 -13.40
CA PHE A 85 -1.34 1.30 -12.15
C PHE A 85 -1.32 2.81 -12.38
N ALA A 86 -0.40 3.29 -13.23
CA ALA A 86 -0.28 4.74 -13.45
C ALA A 86 -1.51 5.28 -14.19
N GLY A 87 -1.99 4.53 -15.20
CA GLY A 87 -3.28 4.80 -15.85
C GLY A 87 -4.45 4.82 -14.87
N TRP A 88 -4.58 3.80 -14.01
CA TRP A 88 -5.65 3.75 -13.01
C TRP A 88 -5.58 4.92 -12.02
N VAL A 89 -4.39 5.33 -11.58
CA VAL A 89 -4.24 6.52 -10.71
C VAL A 89 -4.66 7.79 -11.43
N HIS A 90 -4.27 7.96 -12.70
CA HIS A 90 -4.63 9.11 -13.51
C HIS A 90 -6.15 9.21 -13.69
N ASP A 91 -6.80 8.10 -14.07
CA ASP A 91 -8.22 8.07 -14.38
C ASP A 91 -9.11 8.29 -13.14
N ASN A 92 -8.59 8.02 -11.95
CA ASN A 92 -9.31 8.12 -10.68
C ASN A 92 -8.77 9.21 -9.74
N ALA A 93 -8.00 10.17 -10.26
CA ALA A 93 -7.26 11.12 -9.44
C ALA A 93 -8.12 11.92 -8.45
N ALA A 94 -9.32 12.37 -8.85
CA ALA A 94 -10.21 13.14 -7.98
C ALA A 94 -10.74 12.31 -6.79
N ASP A 95 -11.20 11.08 -7.06
CA ASP A 95 -11.63 10.17 -5.99
C ASP A 95 -10.46 9.78 -5.09
N LEU A 96 -9.26 9.59 -5.64
CA LEU A 96 -8.07 9.29 -4.83
C LEU A 96 -7.70 10.45 -3.91
N VAL A 97 -7.80 11.70 -4.36
CA VAL A 97 -7.64 12.88 -3.51
C VAL A 97 -8.66 12.86 -2.38
N ARG A 98 -9.93 12.64 -2.70
CA ARG A 98 -11.01 12.57 -1.70
C ARG A 98 -10.77 11.45 -0.68
N ILE A 99 -10.43 10.25 -1.14
CA ILE A 99 -10.30 9.06 -0.30
C ILE A 99 -9.05 9.14 0.58
N LEU A 100 -7.89 9.36 -0.05
CA LEU A 100 -6.59 9.22 0.59
C LEU A 100 -6.09 10.53 1.22
N GLY A 101 -6.52 11.68 0.69
CA GLY A 101 -5.99 12.98 1.10
C GLY A 101 -4.49 13.13 0.83
N GLU A 102 -3.92 14.21 1.35
CA GLU A 102 -2.51 14.54 1.15
C GLU A 102 -1.55 13.46 1.72
N GLY A 103 -0.45 13.24 1.00
CA GLY A 103 0.68 12.42 1.44
C GLY A 103 1.09 11.35 0.45
N LEU A 104 2.01 10.49 0.91
CA LEU A 104 2.53 9.36 0.14
C LEU A 104 1.97 8.05 0.68
N HIS A 105 1.15 7.38 -0.13
CA HIS A 105 0.37 6.22 0.25
C HIS A 105 0.94 4.98 -0.43
N PHE A 106 1.70 4.17 0.32
CA PHE A 106 2.27 2.91 -0.17
C PHE A 106 1.28 1.76 -0.04
N GLY A 107 1.26 0.90 -1.06
CA GLY A 107 0.46 -0.30 -1.08
C GLY A 107 0.95 -1.31 -2.11
N GLU A 108 0.19 -2.39 -2.24
CA GLU A 108 0.37 -3.40 -3.28
C GLU A 108 -0.64 -3.16 -4.39
N TRP A 109 -0.18 -3.16 -5.64
CA TRP A 109 -1.04 -3.27 -6.82
C TRP A 109 -1.08 -4.73 -7.26
N TRP A 110 -2.26 -5.36 -7.22
CA TRP A 110 -2.41 -6.80 -7.34
C TRP A 110 -3.73 -7.17 -8.04
N GLY A 111 -3.93 -8.46 -8.33
CA GLY A 111 -5.11 -8.96 -9.05
C GLY A 111 -4.82 -9.31 -10.51
N ARG A 112 -5.83 -9.21 -11.38
CA ARG A 112 -5.82 -9.75 -12.75
C ARG A 112 -4.54 -9.40 -13.52
N GLY A 113 -3.84 -10.44 -13.99
CA GLY A 113 -2.65 -10.29 -14.83
C GLY A 113 -1.39 -9.82 -14.08
N ILE A 114 -1.40 -9.83 -12.74
CA ILE A 114 -0.23 -9.53 -11.90
C ILE A 114 0.06 -10.74 -11.02
N ARG A 115 1.20 -11.39 -11.28
CA ARG A 115 1.72 -12.52 -10.49
C ARG A 115 0.67 -13.59 -10.17
N ARG A 116 0.36 -13.84 -8.89
CA ARG A 116 -0.61 -14.85 -8.45
C ARG A 116 -2.03 -14.59 -8.98
N GLY A 117 -2.35 -13.36 -9.35
CA GLY A 117 -3.65 -12.98 -9.93
C GLY A 117 -4.85 -13.05 -8.96
N TYR A 118 -4.75 -13.89 -7.92
CA TYR A 118 -5.74 -14.12 -6.87
C TYR A 118 -7.13 -14.55 -7.37
N GLY A 119 -7.22 -15.04 -8.61
CA GLY A 119 -8.50 -15.41 -9.24
C GLY A 119 -9.42 -14.21 -9.50
N LEU A 120 -8.91 -12.98 -9.47
CA LEU A 120 -9.69 -11.77 -9.66
C LEU A 120 -9.81 -11.40 -11.14
N GLU A 121 -10.95 -10.81 -11.51
CA GLU A 121 -11.19 -10.25 -12.84
C GLU A 121 -10.78 -8.77 -12.94
N GLU A 122 -10.45 -8.16 -11.81
CA GLU A 122 -10.04 -6.78 -11.68
C GLU A 122 -8.67 -6.68 -11.00
N LYS A 123 -8.12 -5.46 -10.98
CA LYS A 123 -6.92 -5.12 -10.21
C LYS A 123 -7.33 -4.26 -9.02
N ARG A 124 -6.62 -4.42 -7.91
CA ARG A 124 -6.89 -3.73 -6.65
C ARG A 124 -5.61 -3.09 -6.11
N PHE A 125 -5.77 -1.98 -5.39
CA PHE A 125 -4.70 -1.33 -4.66
C PHE A 125 -4.95 -1.46 -3.15
N SER A 126 -4.07 -2.16 -2.45
CA SER A 126 -4.19 -2.36 -1.00
C SER A 126 -3.08 -1.65 -0.24
N LEU A 127 -3.42 -0.66 0.58
CA LEU A 127 -2.48 0.11 1.40
C LEU A 127 -1.80 -0.77 2.47
N PHE A 128 -0.53 -0.50 2.74
CA PHE A 128 0.21 -1.18 3.82
C PHE A 128 -0.03 -0.57 5.20
N ASN A 129 -0.35 0.73 5.27
CA ASN A 129 -0.59 1.41 6.54
C ASN A 129 -2.06 1.25 6.95
N THR A 130 -2.35 0.12 7.58
CA THR A 130 -3.71 -0.27 8.02
C THR A 130 -4.26 0.68 9.09
N ALA A 131 -3.40 1.17 10.00
CA ALA A 131 -3.79 2.13 11.02
C ALA A 131 -4.29 3.44 10.39
N ARG A 132 -3.58 3.97 9.39
CA ARG A 132 -4.00 5.20 8.69
C ARG A 132 -5.28 5.01 7.88
N TRP A 133 -5.49 3.82 7.30
CA TRP A 133 -6.69 3.51 6.53
C TRP A 133 -7.97 3.57 7.37
N TRP A 134 -7.90 3.06 8.60
CA TRP A 134 -9.04 3.00 9.52
C TRP A 134 -9.21 4.21 10.43
N ALA A 135 -8.15 5.00 10.64
CA ALA A 135 -8.20 6.20 11.48
C ALA A 135 -9.22 7.22 10.94
N VAL A 136 -10.05 7.75 11.86
CA VAL A 136 -10.93 8.88 11.56
C VAL A 136 -10.07 10.14 11.48
N ASP A 137 -10.14 10.83 10.36
CA ASP A 137 -9.60 12.17 10.23
C ASP A 137 -10.48 13.14 11.03
N GLU A 138 -9.89 13.84 12.00
CA GLU A 138 -10.64 14.73 12.90
C GLU A 138 -11.29 15.91 12.17
N GLU A 139 -10.66 16.42 11.12
CA GLU A 139 -11.16 17.56 10.35
C GLU A 139 -12.30 17.13 9.41
N ALA A 140 -12.12 16.01 8.70
CA ALA A 140 -13.12 15.48 7.78
C ALA A 140 -14.24 14.69 8.49
N GLY A 141 -14.05 14.29 9.75
CA GLY A 141 -15.00 13.47 10.52
C GLY A 141 -15.22 12.06 9.96
N THR A 142 -14.29 11.55 9.13
CA THR A 142 -14.42 10.25 8.44
C THR A 142 -13.05 9.63 8.17
N SER A 143 -13.00 8.31 7.96
CA SER A 143 -11.77 7.56 7.65
C SER A 143 -11.55 7.40 6.13
N MET A 144 -10.35 6.96 5.72
CA MET A 144 -10.09 6.66 4.31
C MET A 144 -11.00 5.54 3.81
N ASN A 145 -11.19 4.48 4.60
CA ASN A 145 -12.12 3.42 4.25
C ASN A 145 -13.54 3.95 4.06
N ALA A 146 -14.08 4.73 5.01
CA ALA A 146 -15.45 5.21 4.92
C ALA A 146 -15.66 6.09 3.67
N ARG A 147 -14.63 6.84 3.26
CA ARG A 147 -14.66 7.59 1.99
C ARG A 147 -14.60 6.67 0.76
N ALA A 148 -13.84 5.58 0.82
CA ALA A 148 -13.75 4.59 -0.26
C ALA A 148 -15.05 3.78 -0.45
N GLU A 149 -15.71 3.38 0.64
CA GLU A 149 -17.04 2.73 0.60
C GLU A 149 -18.12 3.62 -0.04
N GLN A 150 -17.91 4.93 -0.02
CA GLN A 150 -18.78 5.95 -0.61
C GLN A 150 -18.25 6.43 -1.98
N SER A 151 -17.44 5.63 -2.67
CA SER A 151 -16.82 5.97 -3.95
C SER A 151 -17.12 4.95 -5.03
N ASP A 152 -16.90 5.34 -6.29
CA ASP A 152 -16.91 4.41 -7.42
C ASP A 152 -15.70 3.43 -7.40
N LEU A 153 -14.73 3.66 -6.49
CA LEU A 153 -13.60 2.78 -6.23
C LEU A 153 -13.86 1.74 -5.12
N VAL A 154 -15.09 1.62 -4.62
CA VAL A 154 -15.44 0.59 -3.63
C VAL A 154 -14.99 -0.80 -4.10
N GLY A 155 -14.27 -1.52 -3.24
CA GLY A 155 -13.67 -2.84 -3.55
C GLY A 155 -12.43 -2.82 -4.45
N GLN A 156 -12.05 -1.68 -5.04
CA GLN A 156 -10.81 -1.52 -5.81
C GLN A 156 -9.66 -0.96 -4.97
N ILE A 157 -9.96 -0.19 -3.91
CA ILE A 157 -8.99 0.34 -2.97
C ILE A 157 -9.33 -0.09 -1.54
N ASP A 158 -8.35 -0.66 -0.84
CA ASP A 158 -8.50 -1.10 0.55
C ASP A 158 -7.16 -1.03 1.30
N ALA A 159 -7.06 -1.50 2.53
CA ALA A 159 -5.80 -1.89 3.15
C ALA A 159 -5.57 -3.40 3.05
N VAL A 160 -4.33 -3.85 3.23
CA VAL A 160 -4.04 -5.27 3.39
C VAL A 160 -4.75 -5.82 4.64
N PRO A 161 -5.30 -7.06 4.61
CA PRO A 161 -5.97 -7.64 5.77
C PRO A 161 -5.03 -7.73 6.98
N VAL A 162 -5.49 -7.27 8.14
CA VAL A 162 -4.82 -7.47 9.43
C VAL A 162 -5.24 -8.83 9.98
N LEU A 163 -4.25 -9.69 10.23
CA LEU A 163 -4.44 -11.03 10.79
C LEU A 163 -4.18 -11.07 12.30
N TYR A 164 -3.32 -10.16 12.79
CA TYR A 164 -3.05 -9.98 14.21
C TYR A 164 -2.53 -8.57 14.49
N GLU A 165 -2.94 -8.00 15.62
CA GLU A 165 -2.41 -6.75 16.15
C GLU A 165 -2.26 -6.86 17.67
N GLY A 166 -1.07 -6.61 18.19
CA GLY A 166 -0.77 -6.73 19.62
C GLY A 166 0.71 -6.96 19.90
N VAL A 167 1.06 -7.22 21.16
CA VAL A 167 2.46 -7.47 21.57
C VAL A 167 3.07 -8.63 20.77
N PHE A 168 4.34 -8.52 20.38
CA PHE A 168 5.08 -9.58 19.69
C PHE A 168 4.81 -10.96 20.30
N SER A 169 4.29 -11.87 19.48
CA SER A 169 4.00 -13.25 19.83
C SER A 169 4.36 -14.14 18.64
N GLU A 170 5.32 -15.04 18.84
CA GLU A 170 5.68 -16.05 17.85
C GLU A 170 4.48 -16.96 17.51
N ASP A 171 3.68 -17.30 18.51
CA ASP A 171 2.45 -18.08 18.34
C ASP A 171 1.42 -17.35 17.47
N ALA A 172 1.26 -16.03 17.62
CA ALA A 172 0.36 -15.24 16.78
C ALA A 172 0.86 -15.15 15.33
N ILE A 173 2.17 -14.97 15.12
CA ILE A 173 2.78 -14.95 13.78
C ILE A 173 2.59 -16.30 13.08
N THR A 174 2.90 -17.40 13.77
CA THR A 174 2.80 -18.75 13.21
C THR A 174 1.35 -19.19 13.00
N SER A 175 0.43 -18.76 13.86
CA SER A 175 -1.01 -19.01 13.68
C SER A 175 -1.56 -18.25 12.48
N ALA A 176 -1.25 -16.96 12.31
CA ALA A 176 -1.67 -16.19 11.13
C ALA A 176 -1.18 -16.83 9.81
N LEU A 177 0.06 -17.33 9.78
CA LEU A 177 0.58 -18.06 8.62
C LEU A 177 -0.14 -19.41 8.40
N ARG A 178 -0.45 -20.14 9.48
CA ARG A 178 -1.18 -21.41 9.43
C ARG A 178 -2.62 -21.22 8.93
N ASP A 179 -3.27 -20.15 9.34
CA ASP A 179 -4.63 -19.82 8.92
C ASP A 179 -4.66 -19.54 7.41
N LEU A 180 -3.72 -18.74 6.88
CA LEU A 180 -3.57 -18.56 5.43
C LEU A 180 -3.34 -19.88 4.67
N LYS A 181 -2.56 -20.79 5.25
CA LYS A 181 -2.30 -22.10 4.63
C LYS A 181 -3.55 -23.00 4.61
N THR A 182 -4.38 -22.92 5.64
CA THR A 182 -5.55 -23.79 5.82
C THR A 182 -6.77 -23.24 5.10
N ASP A 183 -6.99 -21.93 5.21
CA ASP A 183 -8.24 -21.26 4.86
C ASP A 183 -8.12 -20.40 3.60
N GLY A 184 -6.89 -20.15 3.13
CA GLY A 184 -6.61 -19.34 1.94
C GLY A 184 -6.50 -17.83 2.24
N SER A 185 -6.55 -17.04 1.17
CA SER A 185 -6.42 -15.57 1.24
C SER A 185 -7.64 -14.92 1.90
N TYR A 186 -7.38 -14.01 2.84
CA TYR A 186 -8.40 -13.13 3.42
C TYR A 186 -8.73 -11.98 2.47
N ALA A 187 -7.73 -11.50 1.70
CA ALA A 187 -7.92 -10.44 0.72
C ALA A 187 -8.74 -10.90 -0.50
N ALA A 188 -8.65 -12.18 -0.87
CA ALA A 188 -9.40 -12.79 -1.97
C ALA A 188 -10.03 -14.12 -1.51
N PRO A 189 -11.26 -14.06 -0.93
CA PRO A 189 -11.95 -15.25 -0.45
C PRO A 189 -12.04 -16.37 -1.50
N GLY A 190 -11.69 -17.60 -1.10
CA GLY A 190 -11.66 -18.77 -1.97
C GLY A 190 -10.35 -18.99 -2.73
N PHE A 191 -9.38 -18.06 -2.65
CA PHE A 191 -8.06 -18.25 -3.23
C PHE A 191 -7.12 -19.00 -2.27
N MET A 192 -6.92 -20.29 -2.52
CA MET A 192 -6.21 -21.22 -1.62
C MET A 192 -4.67 -21.20 -1.74
N ASN A 193 -4.10 -20.21 -2.42
CA ASN A 193 -2.66 -20.11 -2.63
C ASN A 193 -2.11 -18.71 -2.25
N PRO A 194 -2.33 -18.21 -1.01
CA PRO A 194 -1.77 -16.93 -0.57
C PRO A 194 -0.23 -16.97 -0.51
N GLU A 195 0.43 -15.80 -0.55
CA GLU A 195 1.90 -15.72 -0.54
C GLU A 195 2.50 -15.96 0.86
N GLY A 196 1.84 -15.43 1.89
CA GLY A 196 2.30 -15.48 3.27
C GLY A 196 1.89 -14.24 4.06
N ILE A 197 2.72 -13.83 5.02
CA ILE A 197 2.45 -12.70 5.92
C ILE A 197 3.57 -11.65 5.90
N CYS A 198 3.20 -10.42 6.25
CA CYS A 198 4.13 -9.36 6.64
C CYS A 198 3.98 -9.08 8.14
N VAL A 199 5.08 -8.82 8.83
CA VAL A 199 5.11 -8.49 10.26
C VAL A 199 5.78 -7.13 10.44
N TYR A 200 4.99 -6.10 10.71
CA TYR A 200 5.49 -4.79 11.11
C TYR A 200 5.80 -4.79 12.61
N HIS A 201 6.94 -4.25 13.02
CA HIS A 201 7.29 -4.11 14.44
C HIS A 201 7.41 -2.62 14.84
N SER A 202 6.54 -2.17 15.74
CA SER A 202 6.31 -0.76 16.07
C SER A 202 7.57 0.01 16.49
N GLN A 203 8.47 -0.60 17.26
CA GLN A 203 9.67 0.08 17.76
C GLN A 203 10.81 0.18 16.74
N THR A 204 10.91 -0.79 15.83
CA THR A 204 11.95 -0.79 14.78
C THR A 204 11.47 -0.08 13.52
N ARG A 205 10.14 0.01 13.34
CA ARG A 205 9.47 0.48 12.12
C ARG A 205 9.87 -0.31 10.88
N ASN A 206 10.34 -1.55 11.07
CA ASN A 206 10.69 -2.46 10.01
C ASN A 206 9.53 -3.43 9.75
N VAL A 207 9.45 -3.88 8.51
CA VAL A 207 8.53 -4.93 8.07
C VAL A 207 9.36 -6.15 7.70
N TYR A 208 9.03 -7.28 8.29
CA TYR A 208 9.55 -8.60 7.97
C TYR A 208 8.48 -9.36 7.19
N LYS A 209 8.86 -10.44 6.51
CA LYS A 209 7.91 -11.30 5.80
C LYS A 209 8.21 -12.75 6.12
N VAL A 210 7.17 -13.58 6.04
CA VAL A 210 7.28 -15.04 6.06
C VAL A 210 6.42 -15.57 4.92
N THR A 211 7.00 -16.33 3.99
CA THR A 211 6.27 -16.88 2.84
C THR A 211 5.90 -18.35 3.03
N LEU A 212 4.73 -18.75 2.51
CA LEU A 212 4.29 -20.15 2.50
C LEU A 212 5.09 -21.00 1.49
N ASP A 213 5.61 -20.36 0.44
CA ASP A 213 6.48 -21.02 -0.53
C ASP A 213 7.78 -21.47 0.13
N ASN A 214 8.20 -22.71 -0.17
CA ASN A 214 9.48 -23.30 0.24
C ASN A 214 9.81 -23.18 1.74
N ASN A 215 8.80 -23.15 2.62
CA ASN A 215 8.98 -22.95 4.07
C ASN A 215 9.81 -21.68 4.40
N ASP A 216 9.51 -20.56 3.72
CA ASP A 216 10.21 -19.27 3.87
C ASP A 216 11.67 -19.26 3.41
N ALA A 217 12.13 -20.32 2.73
CA ALA A 217 13.48 -20.34 2.17
C ALA A 217 13.69 -19.20 1.18
N GLY A 218 14.79 -18.47 1.34
CA GLY A 218 15.21 -17.43 0.42
C GLY A 218 15.43 -17.99 -0.99
N LYS A 219 15.28 -17.15 -2.02
CA LYS A 219 15.47 -17.56 -3.43
C LYS A 219 16.81 -18.25 -3.71
N TRP A 220 17.83 -17.98 -2.90
CA TRP A 220 19.18 -18.53 -3.04
C TRP A 220 19.44 -19.75 -2.13
N GLU A 221 18.50 -20.10 -1.25
CA GLU A 221 18.61 -21.22 -0.31
C GLU A 221 17.96 -22.51 -0.87
N VAL A 222 17.09 -22.39 -1.88
CA VAL A 222 16.38 -23.53 -2.50
C VAL A 222 17.22 -24.23 -3.58
N GLU A 223 18.32 -23.61 -4.02
CA GLU A 223 19.21 -24.14 -5.08
C GLU A 223 20.48 -24.84 -4.54
N ALA A 224 20.56 -25.10 -3.23
CA ALA A 224 21.66 -25.82 -2.56
C ALA A 224 21.20 -27.18 -2.01
#